data_AF-A0AAX6G4R4-F1
#
_entry.id   AF-A0AAX6G4R4-F1
#
_cell.length_a   1.000
_cell.length_b   1.000
_cell.length_c   1.000
_cell.angle_alpha   90.00
_cell.angle_beta   90.00
_cell.angle_gamma   90.00
#
_symmetry.space_group_name_H-M   'P 1'
#
loop_
_entity.id
_entity.type
_entity.pdbx_description
1 polymer ?
#
loop_
_entity_poly.entity_id
_entity_poly.type
_entity_poly.pdbx_seq_one_letter_code
_entity_poly.pdbx_strand_id
1 'polypeptide(L)'
;MSNVGKSVAKDSIELMPPMQLGIRGGVRNVVQIITHDASCYMEAAGAKLEEKYNIFWTVCADYCINKITERLESMDHVKMVLDEAKAITRFLYSDELLLELMRKHIVERELIRSSMLKSVVPFITLENMVSERENLVRMFTSEAWSTFPWICDLVMDSSFGAAEIDIL
;
A
#
# COMPACT_ATOMS: atom_id res chain seq x y z
N MET A 1 -9.62 -33.78 -32.48
CA MET A 1 -9.11 -33.21 -31.20
C MET A 1 -9.92 -31.96 -30.81
N SER A 2 -11.26 -32.02 -30.77
CA SER A 2 -12.10 -30.82 -30.93
C SER A 2 -13.21 -30.59 -29.89
N ASN A 3 -13.21 -31.28 -28.74
CA ASN A 3 -14.29 -31.13 -27.75
C ASN A 3 -13.86 -30.65 -26.36
N VAL A 4 -12.56 -30.64 -26.04
CA VAL A 4 -12.09 -30.25 -24.70
C VAL A 4 -12.10 -28.72 -24.54
N GLY A 5 -11.61 -27.96 -25.53
CA GLY A 5 -11.56 -26.49 -25.46
C GLY A 5 -12.93 -25.78 -25.46
N LYS A 6 -14.00 -26.45 -25.91
CA LYS A 6 -15.37 -25.91 -25.86
C LYS A 6 -16.07 -26.12 -24.52
N SER A 7 -15.73 -27.19 -23.77
CA SER A 7 -16.29 -27.40 -22.42
C SER A 7 -15.64 -26.44 -21.44
N VAL A 8 -14.31 -26.30 -21.47
CA VAL A 8 -13.59 -25.38 -20.58
C VAL A 8 -14.11 -23.94 -20.70
N ALA A 9 -14.38 -23.47 -21.92
CA ALA A 9 -14.92 -22.13 -22.15
C ALA A 9 -16.38 -21.96 -21.69
N LYS A 10 -17.16 -23.05 -21.59
CA LYS A 10 -18.53 -23.04 -21.09
C LYS A 10 -18.56 -23.08 -19.55
N ASP A 11 -17.70 -23.92 -18.97
CA ASP A 11 -17.58 -24.12 -17.53
C ASP A 11 -17.03 -22.86 -16.84
N SER A 12 -16.22 -22.06 -17.55
CA SER A 12 -15.66 -20.83 -17.00
C SER A 12 -16.67 -19.67 -16.91
N ILE A 13 -17.71 -19.67 -17.76
CA ILE A 13 -18.78 -18.64 -17.73
C ILE A 13 -19.70 -18.85 -16.52
N GLU A 14 -19.88 -20.10 -16.07
CA GLU A 14 -20.70 -20.43 -14.90
C GLU A 14 -20.00 -20.16 -13.55
N LEU A 15 -18.69 -19.92 -13.55
CA LEU A 15 -17.87 -19.63 -12.36
C LEU A 15 -17.67 -18.13 -12.06
N MET A 16 -18.33 -17.23 -12.78
CA MET A 16 -18.18 -15.79 -12.54
C MET A 16 -18.79 -15.38 -11.18
N PRO A 17 -18.00 -14.79 -10.25
CA PRO A 17 -18.56 -14.16 -9.06
C PRO A 17 -19.41 -12.93 -9.45
N PRO A 18 -20.30 -12.46 -8.56
CA PRO A 18 -21.28 -11.42 -8.88
C PRO A 18 -20.60 -10.17 -9.44
N MET A 19 -20.86 -9.90 -10.73
CA MET A 19 -20.43 -8.69 -11.42
C MET A 19 -21.11 -7.47 -10.79
N GLN A 20 -20.33 -6.50 -10.32
CA GLN A 20 -20.88 -5.21 -9.92
C GLN A 20 -21.14 -4.38 -11.18
N LEU A 21 -22.42 -4.15 -11.46
CA LEU A 21 -22.91 -3.48 -12.65
C LEU A 21 -23.10 -1.98 -12.39
N GLY A 22 -22.29 -1.13 -13.02
CA GLY A 22 -22.52 0.32 -13.04
C GLY A 22 -23.21 0.74 -14.34
N ILE A 23 -24.46 1.20 -14.28
CA ILE A 23 -25.18 1.74 -15.45
C ILE A 23 -24.96 3.26 -15.48
N ARG A 24 -24.27 3.78 -16.52
CA ARG A 24 -24.19 5.23 -16.79
C ARG A 24 -25.24 5.59 -17.84
N GLY A 25 -26.23 6.39 -17.43
CA GLY A 25 -27.39 6.73 -18.27
C GLY A 25 -27.07 7.63 -19.46
N GLY A 26 -27.51 7.19 -20.64
CA GLY A 26 -27.53 7.92 -21.90
C GLY A 26 -28.41 7.19 -22.91
N VAL A 27 -28.83 7.86 -24.00
CA VAL A 27 -29.85 7.40 -24.98
C VAL A 27 -29.50 6.06 -25.67
N ARG A 28 -28.30 5.53 -25.44
CA ARG A 28 -27.89 4.14 -25.68
C ARG A 28 -27.28 3.58 -24.39
N ASN A 29 -27.91 2.57 -23.80
CA ASN A 29 -27.41 1.93 -22.59
C ASN A 29 -26.06 1.25 -22.88
N VAL A 30 -24.98 1.85 -22.39
CA VAL A 30 -23.64 1.26 -22.35
C VAL A 30 -23.45 0.71 -20.94
N VAL A 31 -23.00 -0.53 -20.84
CA VAL A 31 -22.73 -1.19 -19.56
C VAL A 31 -21.23 -1.23 -19.32
N GLN A 32 -20.77 -0.77 -18.15
CA GLN A 32 -19.39 -0.98 -17.72
C GLN A 32 -19.31 -2.11 -16.70
N ILE A 33 -18.42 -3.06 -16.96
CA ILE A 33 -18.06 -4.14 -16.04
C ILE A 33 -16.70 -3.79 -15.44
N ILE A 34 -16.64 -3.79 -14.11
CA ILE A 34 -15.40 -3.56 -13.36
C ILE A 34 -15.07 -4.84 -12.60
N THR A 35 -13.88 -5.42 -12.82
CA THR A 35 -13.44 -6.66 -12.16
C THR A 35 -12.24 -6.43 -11.25
N HIS A 36 -12.12 -7.22 -10.19
CA HIS A 36 -10.99 -7.13 -9.26
C HIS A 36 -9.79 -8.01 -9.64
N ASP A 37 -9.92 -8.79 -10.70
CA ASP A 37 -8.91 -9.68 -11.23
C ASP A 37 -8.64 -9.34 -12.70
N ALA A 38 -7.36 -9.42 -13.07
CA ALA A 38 -6.83 -9.22 -14.40
C ALA A 38 -6.15 -10.50 -14.94
N SER A 39 -6.57 -11.68 -14.47
CA SER A 39 -6.08 -12.95 -14.99
C SER A 39 -6.33 -13.06 -16.50
N CYS A 40 -5.48 -13.84 -17.19
CA CYS A 40 -5.58 -14.04 -18.63
C CYS A 40 -6.94 -14.60 -19.08
N TYR A 41 -7.63 -15.33 -18.19
CA TYR A 41 -9.00 -15.77 -18.40
C TYR A 41 -10.00 -14.58 -18.38
N MET A 42 -9.91 -13.71 -17.38
CA MET A 42 -10.80 -12.56 -17.24
C MET A 42 -10.59 -11.54 -18.35
N GLU A 43 -9.35 -11.33 -18.78
CA GLU A 43 -9.02 -10.47 -19.91
C GLU A 43 -9.59 -11.04 -21.23
N ALA A 44 -9.41 -12.33 -21.48
CA ALA A 44 -9.98 -12.98 -22.66
C ALA A 44 -11.52 -12.98 -22.66
N ALA A 45 -12.14 -13.17 -21.49
CA ALA A 45 -13.59 -13.08 -21.32
C ALA A 45 -14.10 -11.65 -21.54
N GLY A 46 -13.42 -10.65 -20.97
CA GLY A 46 -13.71 -9.23 -21.16
C GLY A 46 -13.68 -8.85 -22.63
N ALA A 47 -12.58 -9.13 -23.33
CA ALA A 47 -12.42 -8.84 -24.75
C ALA A 47 -13.52 -9.48 -25.62
N LYS A 48 -13.88 -10.74 -25.32
CA LYS A 48 -14.96 -11.44 -26.03
C LYS A 48 -16.34 -10.84 -25.79
N LEU A 49 -16.59 -10.30 -24.59
CA LEU A 49 -17.85 -9.65 -24.28
C LEU A 49 -17.94 -8.26 -24.91
N GLU A 50 -16.84 -7.51 -24.97
CA GLU A 50 -16.76 -6.21 -25.67
C GLU A 50 -16.98 -6.35 -27.19
N GLU A 51 -16.51 -7.45 -27.80
CA GLU A 51 -16.75 -7.72 -29.23
C GLU A 51 -18.24 -7.99 -29.52
N LYS A 52 -18.93 -8.66 -28.60
CA LYS A 52 -20.29 -9.18 -28.81
C LYS A 52 -21.39 -8.24 -28.33
N TYR A 53 -21.12 -7.43 -27.32
CA TYR A 53 -22.10 -6.59 -26.64
C TYR A 53 -21.60 -5.15 -26.51
N ASN A 54 -22.52 -4.20 -26.37
CA ASN A 54 -22.17 -2.78 -26.14
C ASN A 54 -21.75 -2.55 -24.68
N ILE A 55 -20.67 -3.22 -24.27
CA ILE A 55 -20.13 -3.15 -22.91
C ILE A 55 -18.64 -2.79 -22.93
N PHE A 56 -18.15 -2.25 -21.82
CA PHE A 56 -16.73 -2.01 -21.58
C PHE A 56 -16.28 -2.79 -20.35
N TRP A 57 -15.17 -3.51 -20.46
CA TRP A 57 -14.53 -4.22 -19.38
C TRP A 57 -13.29 -3.46 -18.91
N THR A 58 -13.19 -3.28 -17.60
CA THR A 58 -12.05 -2.62 -16.96
C THR A 58 -11.70 -3.32 -15.66
N VAL A 59 -10.42 -3.27 -15.29
CA VAL A 59 -9.97 -3.73 -13.98
C VAL A 59 -10.17 -2.63 -12.94
N CYS A 60 -10.43 -3.00 -11.69
CA CYS A 60 -10.63 -2.06 -10.60
C CYS A 60 -9.35 -1.26 -10.28
N ALA A 61 -9.54 -0.03 -9.82
CA ALA A 61 -8.43 0.89 -9.56
C ALA A 61 -7.55 0.42 -8.39
N ASP A 62 -8.14 -0.22 -7.38
CA ASP A 62 -7.43 -0.79 -6.23
C ASP A 62 -6.50 -1.94 -6.62
N TYR A 63 -6.87 -2.77 -7.60
CA TYR A 63 -5.96 -3.78 -8.16
C TYR A 63 -4.74 -3.11 -8.80
N CYS A 64 -4.95 -2.08 -9.62
CA CYS A 64 -3.86 -1.36 -10.26
C CYS A 64 -2.92 -0.70 -9.24
N ILE A 65 -3.47 -0.07 -8.20
CA ILE A 65 -2.69 0.54 -7.13
C ILE A 65 -1.87 -0.52 -6.38
N ASN A 66 -2.47 -1.66 -6.02
CA ASN A 66 -1.77 -2.77 -5.37
C ASN A 66 -0.61 -3.28 -6.25
N LYS A 67 -0.78 -3.35 -7.57
CA LYS A 67 0.29 -3.76 -8.48
C LYS A 67 1.41 -2.73 -8.60
N ILE A 68 1.08 -1.45 -8.58
CA ILE A 68 2.09 -0.38 -8.57
C ILE A 68 2.91 -0.45 -7.27
N THR A 69 2.24 -0.59 -6.11
CA THR A 69 2.93 -0.68 -4.83
C THR A 69 3.77 -1.96 -4.71
N GLU A 70 3.26 -3.13 -5.12
CA GLU A 70 4.05 -4.38 -5.21
C GLU A 70 5.30 -4.20 -6.07
N ARG A 71 5.18 -3.49 -7.21
CA ARG A 71 6.31 -3.25 -8.09
C ARG A 71 7.35 -2.34 -7.45
N LEU A 72 6.92 -1.31 -6.73
CA LEU A 72 7.82 -0.42 -5.98
C LEU A 72 8.51 -1.17 -4.84
N GLU A 73 7.78 -1.95 -4.06
CA GLU A 73 8.32 -2.77 -2.97
C GLU A 73 9.31 -3.84 -3.47
N SER A 74 9.24 -4.25 -4.74
CA SER A 74 10.20 -5.17 -5.35
C SER A 74 11.57 -4.52 -5.67
N MET A 75 11.69 -3.19 -5.58
CA MET A 75 12.94 -2.48 -5.83
C MET A 75 13.75 -2.42 -4.53
N ASP A 76 14.98 -2.94 -4.54
CA ASP A 76 15.78 -3.14 -3.33
C ASP A 76 15.93 -1.87 -2.47
N HIS A 77 16.19 -0.72 -3.08
CA HIS A 77 16.33 0.56 -2.37
C HIS A 77 15.00 1.03 -1.76
N VAL A 78 13.87 0.85 -2.45
CA VAL A 78 12.54 1.20 -1.92
C VAL A 78 12.22 0.30 -0.74
N LYS A 79 12.46 -1.01 -0.88
CA LYS A 79 12.25 -1.98 0.18
C LYS A 79 13.04 -1.64 1.44
N MET A 80 14.33 -1.33 1.27
CA MET A 80 15.22 -0.94 2.37
C MET A 80 14.66 0.26 3.15
N VAL A 81 14.29 1.34 2.45
CA VAL A 81 13.71 2.55 3.07
C VAL A 81 12.38 2.25 3.77
N LEU A 82 11.52 1.42 3.16
CA LEU A 82 10.25 1.03 3.78
C LEU A 82 10.46 0.16 5.03
N ASP A 83 11.46 -0.72 5.03
CA ASP A 83 11.81 -1.55 6.19
C ASP A 83 12.39 -0.71 7.34
N GLU A 84 13.22 0.30 7.04
CA GLU A 84 13.73 1.29 8.01
C GLU A 84 12.60 2.13 8.61
N ALA A 85 11.72 2.69 7.76
CA ALA A 85 10.55 3.44 8.20
C ALA A 85 9.65 2.59 9.11
N LYS A 86 9.50 1.30 8.79
CA LYS A 86 8.75 0.34 9.60
C LYS A 86 9.45 0.03 10.93
N ALA A 87 10.78 -0.02 10.96
CA ALA A 87 11.54 -0.20 12.20
C ALA A 87 11.38 1.00 13.13
N ILE A 88 11.54 2.22 12.61
CA ILE A 88 11.36 3.47 13.35
C ILE A 88 9.94 3.58 13.90
N THR A 89 8.93 3.33 13.07
CA THR A 89 7.54 3.41 13.55
C THR A 89 7.21 2.32 14.56
N ARG A 90 7.65 1.07 14.38
CA ARG A 90 7.47 0.04 15.41
C ARG A 90 8.10 0.43 16.74
N PHE A 91 9.28 1.03 16.69
CA PHE A 91 9.99 1.50 17.86
C PHE A 91 9.19 2.59 18.59
N LEU A 92 8.78 3.65 17.88
CA LEU A 92 8.01 4.74 18.47
C LEU A 92 6.65 4.30 19.05
N TYR A 93 6.01 3.29 18.45
CA TYR A 93 4.73 2.75 18.90
C TYR A 93 4.87 1.58 19.90
N SER A 94 6.09 1.16 20.24
CA SER A 94 6.33 0.04 21.16
C SER A 94 6.08 0.37 22.62
N ASP A 95 6.20 1.65 22.99
CA ASP A 95 6.09 2.15 24.35
C ASP A 95 5.19 3.39 24.40
N GLU A 96 4.35 3.48 25.44
CA GLU A 96 3.37 4.57 25.58
C GLU A 96 4.06 5.94 25.76
N LEU A 97 5.21 5.99 26.42
CA LEU A 97 5.93 7.24 26.64
C LEU A 97 6.62 7.73 25.36
N LEU A 98 7.17 6.83 24.54
CA LEU A 98 7.68 7.17 23.20
C LEU A 98 6.57 7.70 22.31
N LEU A 99 5.42 7.02 22.31
CA LEU A 99 4.26 7.42 21.53
C LEU A 99 3.74 8.79 21.98
N GLU A 100 3.67 9.04 23.28
CA GLU A 100 3.26 10.34 23.82
C GLU A 100 4.28 11.44 23.47
N LEU A 101 5.58 11.14 23.53
CA LEU A 101 6.62 12.09 23.17
C LEU A 101 6.57 12.44 21.67
N MET A 102 6.38 11.44 20.81
CA MET A 102 6.17 11.65 19.37
C MET A 102 4.96 12.55 19.13
N ARG A 103 3.81 12.25 19.75
CA ARG A 103 2.57 13.03 19.67
C ARG A 103 2.68 14.47 20.16
N LYS A 104 3.68 14.79 20.98
CA LYS A 104 3.97 16.17 21.42
C LYS A 104 4.76 16.96 20.38
N HIS A 105 5.50 16.29 19.50
CA HIS A 105 6.39 16.93 18.53
C HIS A 105 5.79 17.00 17.13
N ILE A 106 5.10 15.96 16.67
CA ILE A 106 4.53 15.93 15.31
C ILE A 106 3.15 16.60 15.25
N VAL A 107 2.82 17.22 14.11
CA VAL A 107 1.57 17.98 13.94
C VAL A 107 0.37 17.04 13.83
N GLU A 108 0.47 16.01 12.99
CA GLU A 108 -0.63 15.07 12.74
C GLU A 108 -0.85 14.04 13.87
N ARG A 109 -0.02 14.05 14.92
CA ARG A 109 -0.03 13.14 16.10
C ARG A 109 0.06 11.64 15.80
N GLU A 110 -0.04 11.22 14.54
CA GLU A 110 0.07 9.84 14.11
C GLU A 110 0.94 9.75 12.85
N LEU A 111 1.95 8.88 12.86
CA LEU A 111 2.73 8.57 11.66
C LEU A 111 2.05 7.49 10.81
N ILE A 112 1.34 6.55 11.46
CA ILE A 112 0.63 5.47 10.78
C ILE A 112 -0.83 5.87 10.59
N ARG A 113 -1.24 6.05 9.33
CA ARG A 113 -2.61 6.36 8.95
C ARG A 113 -3.26 5.16 8.27
N SER A 114 -4.49 4.85 8.69
CA SER A 114 -5.27 3.80 8.05
C SER A 114 -5.63 4.20 6.61
N SER A 115 -5.60 3.23 5.70
CA SER A 115 -6.02 3.38 4.31
C SER A 115 -6.92 2.20 3.94
N MET A 116 -7.85 2.44 3.00
CA MET A 116 -8.67 1.38 2.41
C MET A 116 -7.80 0.32 1.71
N LEU A 117 -6.62 0.73 1.23
CA LEU A 117 -5.64 -0.15 0.59
C LEU A 117 -4.46 -0.36 1.53
N LYS A 118 -4.38 -1.56 2.11
CA LYS A 118 -3.31 -1.93 3.05
C LYS A 118 -1.91 -1.84 2.41
N SER A 119 -1.79 -2.10 1.11
CA SER A 119 -0.54 -2.00 0.35
C SER A 119 0.03 -0.59 0.27
N VAL A 120 -0.79 0.44 0.49
CA VAL A 120 -0.39 1.85 0.42
C VAL A 120 0.04 2.38 1.79
N VAL A 121 -0.32 1.69 2.89
CA VAL A 121 -0.01 2.12 4.26
C VAL A 121 1.48 2.39 4.48
N PRO A 122 2.44 1.53 4.04
CA PRO A 122 3.86 1.81 4.21
C PRO A 122 4.31 3.12 3.54
N PHE A 123 3.75 3.44 2.37
CA PHE A 123 4.07 4.66 1.63
C PHE A 123 3.47 5.91 2.29
N ILE A 124 2.23 5.83 2.79
CA ILE A 124 1.61 6.91 3.57
C ILE A 124 2.42 7.17 4.85
N THR A 125 2.86 6.10 5.52
CA THR A 125 3.72 6.24 6.71
C THR A 125 5.04 6.92 6.38
N LEU A 126 5.70 6.53 5.28
CA LEU A 126 6.93 7.18 4.82
C LEU A 126 6.70 8.66 4.47
N GLU A 127 5.60 8.98 3.78
CA GLU A 127 5.21 10.36 3.45
C GLU A 127 5.04 11.22 4.72
N ASN A 128 4.37 10.68 5.73
CA ASN A 128 4.20 11.37 7.01
C ASN A 128 5.55 11.57 7.73
N MET A 129 6.43 10.57 7.71
CA MET A 129 7.76 10.68 8.31
C MET A 129 8.61 11.76 7.63
N VAL A 130 8.56 11.85 6.30
CA VAL A 130 9.26 12.90 5.54
C VAL A 130 8.65 14.27 5.84
N SER A 131 7.33 14.38 5.89
CA SER A 131 6.62 15.63 6.20
C SER A 131 6.91 16.13 7.61
N GLU A 132 7.06 15.22 8.57
CA GLU A 132 7.35 15.51 9.97
C GLU A 132 8.85 15.42 10.31
N ARG A 133 9.73 15.31 9.31
CA ARG A 133 11.17 15.04 9.51
C ARG A 133 11.81 15.97 10.53
N GLU A 134 11.59 17.28 10.39
CA GLU A 134 12.17 18.26 11.33
C GLU A 134 11.66 18.07 12.76
N ASN A 135 10.39 17.73 12.93
CA ASN A 135 9.79 17.52 14.23
C ASN A 135 10.28 16.23 14.88
N LEU A 136 10.46 15.16 14.08
CA LEU A 136 11.08 13.93 14.52
C LEU A 136 12.54 14.14 14.94
N VAL A 137 13.33 14.87 14.15
CA VAL A 137 14.71 15.22 14.53
C VAL A 137 14.72 16.01 15.83
N ARG A 138 13.85 17.04 15.98
CA ARG A 138 13.73 17.79 17.24
C ARG A 138 13.39 16.89 18.42
N MET A 139 12.47 15.94 18.24
CA MET A 139 12.12 14.94 19.26
C MET A 139 13.35 14.13 19.70
N PHE A 140 14.09 13.55 18.77
CA PHE A 140 15.29 12.73 19.06
C PHE A 140 16.42 13.54 19.72
N THR A 141 16.47 14.85 19.48
CA THR A 141 17.45 15.76 20.11
C THR A 141 16.96 16.43 21.40
N SER A 142 15.73 16.12 21.85
CA SER A 142 15.14 16.78 23.03
C SER A 142 15.69 16.24 24.36
N GLU A 143 15.70 17.07 25.40
CA GLU A 143 16.10 16.63 26.76
C GLU A 143 15.17 15.51 27.28
N ALA A 144 13.89 15.57 26.91
CA ALA A 144 12.91 14.54 27.25
C ALA A 144 13.29 13.17 26.66
N TRP A 145 13.87 13.13 25.46
CA TRP A 145 14.41 11.91 24.85
C TRP A 145 15.52 11.29 25.70
N SER A 146 16.42 12.12 26.23
CA SER A 146 17.56 11.67 27.04
C SER A 146 17.16 11.13 28.43
N THR A 147 15.88 11.30 28.81
CA THR A 147 15.36 10.85 30.11
C THR A 147 14.93 9.38 30.08
N PHE A 148 14.85 8.75 28.90
CA PHE A 148 14.45 7.34 28.78
C PHE A 148 15.59 6.41 29.24
N PRO A 149 15.37 5.60 30.30
CA PRO A 149 16.45 4.83 30.95
C PRO A 149 17.17 3.84 30.03
N TRP A 150 16.45 3.29 29.04
CA TRP A 150 16.94 2.28 28.11
C TRP A 150 17.55 2.88 26.83
N ILE A 151 17.41 4.20 26.60
CA ILE A 151 18.02 4.88 25.45
C ILE A 151 19.53 5.03 25.62
N CYS A 152 20.01 5.13 26.87
CA CYS A 152 21.43 5.07 27.18
C CYS A 152 22.07 3.77 26.67
N ASP A 153 21.34 2.65 26.64
CA ASP A 153 21.84 1.37 26.13
C ASP A 153 21.74 1.29 24.59
N LEU A 154 20.71 1.89 23.98
CA LEU A 154 20.48 1.86 22.52
C LEU A 154 21.41 2.82 21.74
N VAL A 155 21.71 4.00 22.29
CA VAL A 155 22.64 4.98 21.68
C VAL A 155 24.10 4.52 21.81
N MET A 156 24.39 3.69 22.81
CA MET A 156 25.70 3.03 22.98
C MET A 156 25.83 1.74 22.17
N ASP A 157 24.73 1.22 21.61
CA ASP A 157 24.76 0.13 20.65
C ASP A 157 25.19 0.69 19.28
N SER A 158 26.44 0.39 18.92
CA SER A 158 27.11 0.77 17.67
C SER A 158 26.37 0.39 16.37
N SER A 159 25.24 -0.31 16.46
CA SER A 159 24.40 -0.68 15.33
C SER A 159 23.41 0.41 14.86
N PHE A 160 23.09 1.41 15.69
CA PHE A 160 22.15 2.48 15.29
C PHE A 160 22.86 3.70 14.66
N GLY A 161 24.09 4.02 15.11
CA GLY A 161 24.78 5.26 14.74
C GLY A 161 25.84 5.19 13.64
N ALA A 162 26.06 4.02 13.00
CA ALA A 162 27.17 3.82 12.08
C ALA A 162 26.80 3.82 10.58
N ALA A 163 25.54 4.00 10.21
CA ALA A 163 25.10 3.92 8.81
C ALA A 163 24.45 5.20 8.22
N GLU A 164 24.18 6.24 9.00
CA GLU A 164 23.38 7.38 8.53
C GLU A 164 24.08 8.73 8.69
N ILE A 165 25.22 8.90 8.01
CA ILE A 165 25.73 10.24 7.66
C ILE A 165 25.89 10.43 6.14
N ASP A 166 25.81 9.38 5.32
CA ASP A 166 26.00 9.48 3.86
C ASP A 166 24.71 9.33 3.01
N ILE A 167 23.52 9.37 3.63
CA ILE A 167 22.23 9.42 2.90
C ILE A 167 21.39 10.65 3.35
N LEU A 168 22.05 11.79 3.59
CA LEU A 168 21.42 13.11 3.67
C LEU A 168 22.08 14.10 2.72
#